data_AF-A0A8S2B1S1-F1
#
_entry.id   AF-A0A8S2B1S1-F1
#
_cell.length_a   1.000
_cell.length_b   1.000
_cell.length_c   1.000
_cell.angle_alpha   90.00
_cell.angle_beta   90.00
_cell.angle_gamma   90.00
#
_symmetry.space_group_name_H-M   'P 1'
#
loop_
_entity.id
_entity.type
_entity.pdbx_description
1 polymer ?
#
loop_
_entity_poly.entity_id
_entity_poly.type
_entity_poly.pdbx_seq_one_letter_code
_entity_poly.pdbx_strand_id
1 'polypeptide(L)'
;MQKETAGDAPSAPTTRVRHRKRNSDVGAGAGKPNGSHLLVNDSKKYKSFLIRAYSTVWMIGGFALIVYLGHLYITAMVVVIQIFMARELFNLLRKTHEDKQLPGFRLLNWHFFFTAMLFVYGRILSQRLVNTVTPDKVLYRLVTNLIKYHMAICYSLYISGFVWFILTLKKKMYKYQFSQYAWTHMILIVVFTQSSFTVANIFEGIFWFLLPASLIVINDIFAYICGFFFGRTPLIKLSPKKTWEGFIGASITTVISAFLLANIMGRFLWLTCPREDLSTGWLHCDPGPLFKQETHVLPGWISNWFPWKEITILPVQWHALCLGLFASIIAPFGGFFASGFKRAFKIKDFGDSIPGHGGITDRMDCQMVMAVFAYIYHQSFVVPEFLSVDKLLDQIITSLTLEEQQALFMKLGQMLQEKVIGS
;
A
#
# COMPACT_ATOMS: atom_id res chain seq x y z
N MET A 1 17.24 55.30 36.44
CA MET A 1 17.44 56.76 36.28
C MET A 1 18.86 57.08 36.73
N GLN A 2 19.50 58.10 36.15
CA GLN A 2 20.93 58.48 36.32
C GLN A 2 22.01 57.58 35.68
N LYS A 3 23.18 58.19 35.48
CA LYS A 3 24.17 58.04 34.39
C LYS A 3 25.59 58.17 34.99
N GLU A 4 26.58 57.54 34.34
CA GLU A 4 27.98 57.98 34.06
C GLU A 4 28.81 58.77 35.12
N THR A 5 30.16 58.74 35.15
CA THR A 5 31.23 58.16 34.29
C THR A 5 31.99 57.05 35.07
N ALA A 6 33.20 56.55 34.80
CA ALA A 6 34.27 56.70 33.78
C ALA A 6 34.98 55.32 33.62
N GLY A 7 36.05 55.07 32.84
CA GLY A 7 36.82 55.85 31.87
C GLY A 7 38.30 55.43 31.87
N ASP A 8 38.68 54.42 31.06
CA ASP A 8 40.02 54.25 30.47
C ASP A 8 40.11 53.01 29.54
N ALA A 9 41.05 53.04 28.59
CA ALA A 9 41.31 52.01 27.57
C ALA A 9 42.80 52.12 27.11
N PRO A 10 43.35 51.27 26.22
CA PRO A 10 42.82 50.02 25.64
C PRO A 10 43.81 48.82 25.71
N SER A 11 43.31 47.59 25.49
CA SER A 11 44.07 46.56 24.76
C SER A 11 43.14 45.47 24.20
N ALA A 12 43.51 44.90 23.05
CA ALA A 12 42.76 43.88 22.32
C ALA A 12 43.75 42.97 21.55
N PRO A 13 43.35 41.86 20.91
CA PRO A 13 42.08 41.10 20.99
C PRO A 13 42.30 39.58 21.25
N THR A 14 41.30 38.86 21.78
CA THR A 14 41.23 37.38 21.61
C THR A 14 39.79 36.85 21.53
N THR A 15 39.23 36.77 20.32
CA THR A 15 37.89 36.21 20.08
C THR A 15 37.96 34.68 19.90
N ARG A 16 37.67 33.91 20.95
CA ARG A 16 37.57 32.43 20.85
C ARG A 16 36.35 32.01 20.03
N VAL A 17 36.56 31.56 18.80
CA VAL A 17 35.50 31.08 17.90
C VAL A 17 35.02 29.67 18.28
N ARG A 18 33.70 29.51 18.32
CA ARG A 18 32.99 28.31 18.79
C ARG A 18 32.89 27.26 17.68
N HIS A 19 33.55 26.10 17.82
CA HIS A 19 33.50 25.02 16.82
C HIS A 19 32.07 24.50 16.60
N ARG A 20 31.52 24.74 15.40
CA ARG A 20 30.28 24.12 14.90
C ARG A 20 30.62 23.16 13.75
N LYS A 21 30.69 21.87 14.04
CA LYS A 21 31.03 20.82 13.06
C LYS A 21 29.89 20.67 12.03
N ARG A 22 30.08 21.25 10.85
CA ARG A 22 29.17 21.18 9.68
C ARG A 22 29.84 20.34 8.60
N ASN A 23 29.42 19.10 8.41
CA ASN A 23 29.72 18.35 7.19
C ASN A 23 28.56 18.56 6.21
N SER A 24 28.91 19.03 5.02
CA SER A 24 28.05 19.12 3.84
C SER A 24 28.87 18.73 2.61
N ASP A 25 28.21 18.10 1.64
CA ASP A 25 28.85 17.43 0.50
C ASP A 25 29.55 18.37 -0.50
N VAL A 26 30.66 17.85 -1.05
CA VAL A 26 31.15 17.92 -2.45
C VAL A 26 31.40 19.29 -3.14
N GLY A 27 32.62 19.43 -3.68
CA GLY A 27 32.99 20.37 -4.75
C GLY A 27 34.42 20.09 -5.28
N ALA A 28 34.61 20.02 -6.60
CA ALA A 28 35.91 19.85 -7.27
C ALA A 28 36.60 21.21 -7.52
N GLY A 29 37.89 21.34 -7.87
CA GLY A 29 39.01 20.40 -8.03
C GLY A 29 40.22 21.10 -8.68
N ALA A 30 41.45 20.61 -8.48
CA ALA A 30 42.67 21.05 -9.20
C ALA A 30 43.74 19.95 -9.13
N GLY A 31 44.51 19.74 -10.20
CA GLY A 31 45.23 18.47 -10.43
C GLY A 31 46.74 18.43 -10.16
N LYS A 32 47.28 17.20 -10.14
CA LYS A 32 48.67 16.83 -10.44
C LYS A 32 48.68 15.48 -11.16
N PRO A 33 49.52 15.24 -12.19
CA PRO A 33 49.55 13.99 -12.93
C PRO A 33 50.58 12.99 -12.37
N ASN A 34 50.23 11.69 -12.38
CA ASN A 34 51.03 10.55 -12.88
C ASN A 34 50.57 9.20 -12.31
N GLY A 35 50.70 8.13 -13.11
CA GLY A 35 50.91 6.78 -12.59
C GLY A 35 49.68 5.97 -12.15
N SER A 36 48.90 5.48 -13.11
CA SER A 36 48.29 4.15 -13.11
C SER A 36 47.97 3.48 -11.75
N HIS A 37 46.79 3.79 -11.19
CA HIS A 37 46.10 2.90 -10.25
C HIS A 37 44.62 2.70 -10.64
N LEU A 38 44.37 2.55 -11.95
CA LEU A 38 43.07 2.17 -12.47
C LEU A 38 42.84 0.66 -12.28
N LEU A 39 41.63 0.29 -11.81
CA LEU A 39 41.03 -1.04 -11.92
C LEU A 39 41.57 -2.20 -11.05
N VAL A 40 42.26 -1.93 -9.93
CA VAL A 40 42.51 -2.97 -8.90
C VAL A 40 41.97 -2.56 -7.53
N ASN A 41 40.71 -2.93 -7.25
CA ASN A 41 40.24 -3.72 -6.09
C ASN A 41 38.71 -3.61 -5.91
N ASP A 42 37.92 -3.84 -6.97
CA ASP A 42 36.46 -3.63 -6.98
C ASP A 42 35.65 -4.80 -6.38
N SER A 43 36.33 -5.75 -5.69
CA SER A 43 35.74 -6.98 -5.12
C SER A 43 34.54 -6.72 -4.21
N LYS A 44 34.60 -5.69 -3.34
CA LYS A 44 33.46 -5.31 -2.47
C LYS A 44 32.25 -4.79 -3.25
N LYS A 45 32.48 -4.09 -4.36
CA LYS A 45 31.42 -3.53 -5.21
C LYS A 45 30.80 -4.62 -6.10
N TYR A 46 31.63 -5.51 -6.67
CA TYR A 46 31.16 -6.72 -7.36
C TYR A 46 30.34 -7.62 -6.42
N LYS A 47 30.83 -7.88 -5.20
CA LYS A 47 30.08 -8.62 -4.18
C LYS A 47 28.75 -7.94 -3.81
N SER A 48 28.72 -6.62 -3.67
CA SER A 48 27.49 -5.86 -3.42
C SER A 48 26.51 -5.91 -4.60
N PHE A 49 27.00 -5.83 -5.84
CA PHE A 49 26.19 -5.99 -7.05
C PHE A 49 25.62 -7.40 -7.16
N LEU A 50 26.43 -8.44 -6.90
CA LEU A 50 26.02 -9.84 -6.96
C LEU A 50 25.00 -10.19 -5.85
N ILE A 51 25.16 -9.66 -4.63
CA ILE A 51 24.15 -9.77 -3.56
C ILE A 51 22.83 -9.13 -3.99
N ARG A 52 22.86 -7.96 -4.65
CA ARG A 52 21.65 -7.32 -5.20
C ARG A 52 21.02 -8.15 -6.29
N ALA A 53 21.77 -8.57 -7.31
CA ALA A 53 21.25 -9.39 -8.40
C ALA A 53 20.60 -10.69 -7.89
N TYR A 54 21.27 -11.41 -6.98
CA TYR A 54 20.73 -12.62 -6.37
C TYR A 54 19.46 -12.36 -5.55
N SER A 55 19.44 -11.32 -4.71
CA SER A 55 18.24 -10.98 -3.93
C SER A 55 17.09 -10.46 -4.79
N THR A 56 17.35 -9.78 -5.91
CA THR A 56 16.32 -9.40 -6.89
C THR A 56 15.72 -10.63 -7.56
N VAL A 57 16.54 -11.57 -8.05
CA VAL A 57 16.06 -12.82 -8.68
C VAL A 57 15.24 -13.65 -7.68
N TRP A 58 15.73 -13.80 -6.45
CA TRP A 58 15.02 -14.56 -5.41
C TRP A 58 13.70 -13.89 -5.00
N MET A 59 13.65 -12.56 -4.93
CA MET A 59 12.43 -11.80 -4.65
C MET A 59 11.40 -11.92 -5.78
N ILE A 60 11.81 -11.81 -7.04
CA ILE A 60 10.92 -11.96 -8.21
C ILE A 60 10.40 -13.41 -8.31
N GLY A 61 11.27 -14.40 -8.21
CA GLY A 61 10.89 -15.81 -8.26
C GLY A 61 9.98 -16.22 -7.09
N GLY A 62 10.29 -15.76 -5.88
CA GLY A 62 9.45 -15.98 -4.70
C GLY A 62 8.08 -15.31 -4.83
N PHE A 63 8.01 -14.08 -5.33
CA PHE A 63 6.73 -13.40 -5.57
C PHE A 63 5.90 -14.12 -6.65
N ALA A 64 6.51 -14.51 -7.77
CA ALA A 64 5.84 -15.26 -8.83
C ALA A 64 5.30 -16.62 -8.33
N LEU A 65 6.07 -17.33 -7.49
CA LEU A 65 5.62 -18.56 -6.84
C LEU A 65 4.44 -18.31 -5.89
N ILE A 66 4.47 -17.24 -5.08
CA ILE A 66 3.36 -16.88 -4.18
C ILE A 66 2.09 -16.54 -4.97
N VAL A 67 2.21 -15.83 -6.09
CA VAL A 67 1.08 -15.54 -7.00
C VAL A 67 0.53 -16.82 -7.66
N TYR A 68 1.40 -17.76 -8.02
CA TYR A 68 1.01 -19.07 -8.54
C TYR A 68 0.27 -19.92 -7.49
N LEU A 69 0.68 -19.86 -6.22
CA LEU A 69 0.03 -20.57 -5.12
C LEU A 69 -1.34 -19.97 -4.71
N GLY A 70 -1.62 -18.71 -5.10
CA GLY A 70 -2.97 -18.14 -5.07
C GLY A 70 -3.30 -17.25 -3.86
N HIS A 71 -4.58 -16.82 -3.81
CA HIS A 71 -5.11 -15.77 -2.94
C HIS A 71 -4.64 -15.90 -1.49
N LEU A 72 -4.76 -17.09 -0.88
CA LEU A 72 -4.36 -17.32 0.52
C LEU A 72 -2.87 -17.08 0.78
N TYR A 73 -1.99 -17.51 -0.14
CA TYR A 73 -0.54 -17.34 0.01
C TYR A 73 -0.11 -15.89 -0.21
N ILE A 74 -0.76 -15.17 -1.14
CA ILE A 74 -0.57 -13.73 -1.32
C ILE A 74 -1.04 -12.98 -0.06
N THR A 75 -2.19 -13.34 0.52
CA THR A 75 -2.67 -12.78 1.80
C THR A 75 -1.67 -13.04 2.93
N ALA A 76 -1.14 -14.26 3.06
CA ALA A 76 -0.11 -14.58 4.05
C ALA A 76 1.18 -13.75 3.83
N MET A 77 1.61 -13.56 2.58
CA MET A 77 2.74 -12.69 2.25
C MET A 77 2.48 -11.23 2.67
N VAL A 78 1.27 -10.70 2.45
CA VAL A 78 0.92 -9.34 2.92
C VAL A 78 1.01 -9.24 4.45
N VAL A 79 0.54 -10.23 5.21
CA VAL A 79 0.68 -10.28 6.67
C VAL A 79 2.16 -10.34 7.09
N VAL A 80 3.00 -11.12 6.40
CA VAL A 80 4.44 -11.18 6.68
C VAL A 80 5.12 -9.83 6.43
N ILE A 81 4.87 -9.20 5.27
CA ILE A 81 5.36 -7.85 4.94
C ILE A 81 4.93 -6.84 6.01
N GLN A 82 3.67 -6.92 6.44
CA GLN A 82 3.10 -6.05 7.47
C GLN A 82 3.83 -6.17 8.81
N ILE A 83 4.13 -7.39 9.27
CA ILE A 83 4.88 -7.66 10.50
C ILE A 83 6.30 -7.05 10.41
N PHE A 84 6.95 -7.16 9.24
CA PHE A 84 8.26 -6.53 9.03
C PHE A 84 8.19 -5.00 9.03
N MET A 85 7.20 -4.38 8.37
CA MET A 85 7.00 -2.92 8.40
C MET A 85 6.77 -2.40 9.82
N ALA A 86 5.87 -3.02 10.57
CA ALA A 86 5.61 -2.66 11.97
C ALA A 86 6.87 -2.82 12.83
N ARG A 87 7.64 -3.89 12.63
CA ARG A 87 8.93 -4.10 13.30
C ARG A 87 9.95 -3.01 12.97
N GLU A 88 10.10 -2.61 11.70
CA GLU A 88 10.99 -1.51 11.30
C GLU A 88 10.58 -0.19 12.00
N LEU A 89 9.30 0.19 11.89
CA LEU A 89 8.78 1.43 12.45
C LEU A 89 8.85 1.48 13.98
N PHE A 90 8.54 0.37 14.68
CA PHE A 90 8.73 0.25 16.14
C PHE A 90 10.20 0.21 16.56
N ASN A 91 11.13 -0.19 15.69
CA ASN A 91 12.56 -0.08 15.99
C ASN A 91 13.05 1.36 15.85
N LEU A 92 12.58 2.04 14.80
CA LEU A 92 12.99 3.39 14.44
C LEU A 92 12.75 4.43 15.53
N LEU A 93 11.59 4.35 16.19
CA LEU A 93 11.14 5.35 17.15
C LEU A 93 11.66 5.13 18.57
N ARG A 94 12.31 4.00 18.84
CA ARG A 94 12.81 3.67 20.17
C ARG A 94 14.14 4.36 20.45
N LYS A 95 14.29 4.81 21.68
CA LYS A 95 15.56 5.34 22.20
C LYS A 95 16.12 4.40 23.26
N THR A 96 17.29 3.83 22.99
CA THR A 96 17.89 2.73 23.77
C THR A 96 18.10 3.06 25.25
N HIS A 97 18.31 4.33 25.61
CA HIS A 97 18.50 4.74 27.00
C HIS A 97 17.17 4.80 27.77
N GLU A 98 16.13 5.41 27.18
CA GLU A 98 14.78 5.45 27.75
C GLU A 98 14.10 4.07 27.77
N ASP A 99 14.29 3.23 26.74
CA ASP A 99 13.71 1.87 26.64
C ASP A 99 14.21 0.96 27.80
N LYS A 100 15.49 1.08 28.19
CA LYS A 100 16.06 0.38 29.36
C LYS A 100 15.39 0.73 30.69
N GLN A 101 14.74 1.89 30.80
CA GLN A 101 14.07 2.32 32.03
C GLN A 101 12.59 1.91 32.10
N LEU A 102 12.06 1.29 31.04
CA LEU A 102 10.66 0.88 30.85
C LEU A 102 10.56 -0.57 30.33
N PRO A 103 11.05 -1.58 31.09
CA PRO A 103 10.89 -2.98 30.72
C PRO A 103 9.41 -3.32 30.51
N GLY A 104 9.08 -3.94 29.39
CA GLY A 104 7.70 -4.30 29.02
C GLY A 104 7.05 -3.41 27.94
N PHE A 105 7.52 -2.17 27.73
CA PHE A 105 6.91 -1.27 26.73
C PHE A 105 6.99 -1.84 25.29
N ARG A 106 8.04 -2.61 24.99
CA ARG A 106 8.14 -3.38 23.74
C ARG A 106 7.01 -4.40 23.58
N LEU A 107 6.66 -5.12 24.64
CA LEU A 107 5.61 -6.16 24.60
C LEU A 107 4.22 -5.51 24.45
N LEU A 108 4.01 -4.37 25.10
CA LEU A 108 2.81 -3.54 24.96
C LEU A 108 2.58 -3.07 23.51
N ASN A 109 3.62 -2.61 22.80
CA ASN A 109 3.50 -2.24 21.38
C ASN A 109 3.10 -3.43 20.50
N TRP A 110 3.66 -4.62 20.76
CA TRP A 110 3.28 -5.85 20.06
C TRP A 110 1.88 -6.34 20.44
N HIS A 111 1.44 -6.14 21.68
CA HIS A 111 0.07 -6.44 22.13
C HIS A 111 -0.97 -5.63 21.33
N PHE A 112 -0.77 -4.32 21.17
CA PHE A 112 -1.64 -3.51 20.32
C PHE A 112 -1.58 -3.94 18.85
N PHE A 113 -0.41 -4.33 18.33
CA PHE A 113 -0.27 -4.87 16.98
C PHE A 113 -1.07 -6.18 16.78
N PHE A 114 -0.92 -7.16 17.65
CA PHE A 114 -1.66 -8.42 17.54
C PHE A 114 -3.17 -8.24 17.78
N THR A 115 -3.57 -7.30 18.63
CA THR A 115 -4.98 -6.92 18.80
C THR A 115 -5.57 -6.33 17.52
N ALA A 116 -4.86 -5.41 16.87
CA ALA A 116 -5.26 -4.86 15.57
C ALA A 116 -5.28 -5.93 14.46
N MET A 117 -4.30 -6.85 14.46
CA MET A 117 -4.22 -7.99 13.54
C MET A 117 -5.43 -8.91 13.67
N LEU A 118 -5.79 -9.28 14.90
CA LEU A 118 -6.97 -10.08 15.19
C LEU A 118 -8.25 -9.36 14.76
N PHE A 119 -8.36 -8.06 15.02
CA PHE A 119 -9.54 -7.27 14.63
C PHE A 119 -9.72 -7.20 13.11
N VAL A 120 -8.70 -6.74 12.37
CA VAL A 120 -8.78 -6.50 10.92
C VAL A 120 -8.92 -7.81 10.16
N TYR A 121 -7.99 -8.75 10.34
CA TYR A 121 -8.04 -10.00 9.58
C TYR A 121 -9.11 -10.96 10.10
N GLY A 122 -9.42 -10.95 11.40
CA GLY A 122 -10.57 -11.72 11.91
C GLY A 122 -11.88 -11.27 11.26
N ARG A 123 -12.09 -9.97 11.05
CA ARG A 123 -13.26 -9.47 10.32
C ARG A 123 -13.27 -9.89 8.84
N ILE A 124 -12.15 -9.75 8.12
CA ILE A 124 -12.07 -10.10 6.68
C ILE A 124 -12.18 -11.62 6.44
N LEU A 125 -11.54 -12.42 7.28
CA LEU A 125 -11.43 -13.87 7.11
C LEU A 125 -12.60 -14.63 7.72
N SER A 126 -13.27 -14.13 8.77
CA SER A 126 -14.38 -14.85 9.44
C SER A 126 -15.50 -15.27 8.48
N GLN A 127 -15.96 -14.37 7.62
CA GLN A 127 -16.99 -14.66 6.62
C GLN A 127 -16.56 -15.80 5.68
N ARG A 128 -15.32 -15.75 5.18
CA ARG A 128 -14.74 -16.75 4.25
C ARG A 128 -14.43 -18.08 4.94
N LEU A 129 -14.11 -18.04 6.23
CA LEU A 129 -13.82 -19.21 7.05
C LEU A 129 -15.09 -20.03 7.32
N VAL A 130 -16.24 -19.38 7.54
CA VAL A 130 -17.54 -20.09 7.66
C VAL A 130 -17.85 -20.87 6.37
N ASN A 131 -17.63 -20.26 5.20
CA ASN A 131 -17.83 -20.92 3.90
C ASN A 131 -16.91 -22.14 3.69
N THR A 132 -15.75 -22.19 4.37
CA THR A 132 -14.73 -23.23 4.19
C THR A 132 -14.86 -24.38 5.20
N VAL A 133 -15.34 -24.12 6.43
CA VAL A 133 -15.36 -25.09 7.54
C VAL A 133 -16.72 -25.81 7.63
N THR A 134 -17.09 -26.52 6.56
CA THR A 134 -18.36 -27.26 6.47
C THR A 134 -18.34 -28.78 6.81
N PRO A 135 -17.21 -29.50 6.91
CA PRO A 135 -17.23 -30.93 7.31
C PRO A 135 -17.29 -31.20 8.83
N ASP A 136 -16.52 -30.48 9.65
CA ASP A 136 -16.20 -30.90 11.03
C ASP A 136 -17.07 -30.22 12.10
N LYS A 137 -17.96 -30.99 12.74
CA LYS A 137 -18.88 -30.51 13.80
C LYS A 137 -18.20 -29.81 14.98
N VAL A 138 -16.98 -30.22 15.35
CA VAL A 138 -16.22 -29.63 16.47
C VAL A 138 -15.54 -28.33 16.05
N LEU A 139 -14.82 -28.35 14.92
CA LEU A 139 -14.12 -27.18 14.41
C LEU A 139 -15.09 -26.05 14.04
N TYR A 140 -16.20 -26.39 13.36
CA TYR A 140 -17.29 -25.46 13.06
C TYR A 140 -17.82 -24.80 14.33
N ARG A 141 -18.12 -25.58 15.39
CA ARG A 141 -18.63 -25.02 16.66
C ARG A 141 -17.63 -24.06 17.33
N LEU A 142 -16.34 -24.39 17.32
CA LEU A 142 -15.29 -23.51 17.87
C LEU A 142 -15.16 -22.22 17.04
N VAL A 143 -15.12 -22.34 15.70
CA VAL A 143 -15.01 -21.21 14.77
C VAL A 143 -16.23 -20.28 14.88
N THR A 144 -17.46 -20.81 14.83
CA THR A 144 -18.68 -20.00 14.96
C THR A 144 -18.76 -19.29 16.31
N ASN A 145 -18.37 -19.94 17.41
CA ASN A 145 -18.30 -19.30 18.72
C ASN A 145 -17.24 -18.19 18.75
N LEU A 146 -16.04 -18.44 18.20
CA LEU A 146 -14.98 -17.43 18.13
C LEU A 146 -15.40 -16.22 17.30
N ILE A 147 -16.08 -16.43 16.17
CA ILE A 147 -16.61 -15.36 15.31
C ILE A 147 -17.70 -14.57 16.05
N LYS A 148 -18.63 -15.25 16.73
CA LYS A 148 -19.70 -14.59 17.51
C LYS A 148 -19.17 -13.64 18.57
N TYR A 149 -18.09 -14.02 19.27
CA TYR A 149 -17.49 -13.21 20.34
C TYR A 149 -16.28 -12.38 19.89
N HIS A 150 -15.91 -12.42 18.60
CA HIS A 150 -14.71 -11.78 18.04
C HIS A 150 -14.57 -10.30 18.42
N MET A 151 -15.63 -9.51 18.23
CA MET A 151 -15.62 -8.08 18.54
C MET A 151 -15.42 -7.79 20.04
N ALA A 152 -16.04 -8.60 20.91
CA ALA A 152 -15.90 -8.48 22.36
C ALA A 152 -14.48 -8.88 22.82
N ILE A 153 -13.89 -9.91 22.21
CA ILE A 153 -12.50 -10.34 22.47
C ILE A 153 -11.52 -9.24 22.04
N CYS A 154 -11.66 -8.68 20.84
CA CYS A 154 -10.82 -7.58 20.35
C CYS A 154 -10.93 -6.33 21.23
N TYR A 155 -12.14 -5.95 21.67
CA TYR A 155 -12.36 -4.85 22.59
C TYR A 155 -11.69 -5.11 23.96
N SER A 156 -11.88 -6.31 24.53
CA SER A 156 -11.28 -6.68 25.82
C SER A 156 -9.74 -6.66 25.76
N LEU A 157 -9.15 -7.17 24.69
CA LEU A 157 -7.71 -7.11 24.45
C LEU A 157 -7.23 -5.66 24.31
N TYR A 158 -7.92 -4.80 23.58
CA TYR A 158 -7.56 -3.38 23.46
C TYR A 158 -7.60 -2.66 24.81
N ILE A 159 -8.68 -2.85 25.59
CA ILE A 159 -8.81 -2.26 26.94
C ILE A 159 -7.75 -2.81 27.89
N SER A 160 -7.41 -4.10 27.84
CA SER A 160 -6.33 -4.66 28.65
C SER A 160 -4.96 -4.04 28.31
N GLY A 161 -4.72 -3.74 27.03
CA GLY A 161 -3.54 -2.99 26.57
C GLY A 161 -3.54 -1.54 27.06
N PHE A 162 -4.68 -0.86 27.03
CA PHE A 162 -4.81 0.49 27.57
C PHE A 162 -4.55 0.54 29.09
N VAL A 163 -5.17 -0.37 29.86
CA VAL A 163 -4.93 -0.48 31.31
C VAL A 163 -3.45 -0.78 31.58
N TRP A 164 -2.83 -1.69 30.83
CA TRP A 164 -1.40 -1.98 30.93
C TRP A 164 -0.54 -0.74 30.65
N PHE A 165 -0.84 0.04 29.60
CA PHE A 165 -0.16 1.31 29.35
C PHE A 165 -0.20 2.25 30.57
N ILE A 166 -1.39 2.46 31.15
CA ILE A 166 -1.57 3.30 32.33
C ILE A 166 -0.77 2.77 33.53
N LEU A 167 -0.79 1.46 33.79
CA LEU A 167 -0.02 0.83 34.86
C LEU A 167 1.51 0.94 34.68
N THR A 168 2.00 1.10 33.44
CA THR A 168 3.44 1.33 33.18
C THR A 168 3.89 2.78 33.31
N LEU A 169 3.00 3.75 33.58
CA LEU A 169 3.35 5.17 33.62
C LEU A 169 4.36 5.49 34.73
N LYS A 170 5.48 6.11 34.35
CA LYS A 170 6.60 6.43 35.25
C LYS A 170 6.87 7.92 35.30
N LYS A 171 6.88 8.48 36.52
CA LYS A 171 7.17 9.90 36.77
C LYS A 171 8.48 10.30 36.09
N LYS A 172 8.51 11.51 35.50
CA LYS A 172 9.57 12.05 34.62
C LYS A 172 9.64 11.45 33.19
N MET A 173 8.92 10.38 32.86
CA MET A 173 8.96 9.76 31.52
C MET A 173 7.69 9.95 30.67
N TYR A 174 6.64 10.57 31.20
CA TYR A 174 5.33 10.71 30.53
C TYR A 174 5.41 11.20 29.08
N LYS A 175 6.20 12.25 28.78
CA LYS A 175 6.33 12.76 27.40
C LYS A 175 6.86 11.71 26.42
N TYR A 176 7.76 10.83 26.85
CA TYR A 176 8.23 9.71 26.04
C TYR A 176 7.14 8.64 25.90
N GLN A 177 6.51 8.23 27.01
CA GLN A 177 5.49 7.18 27.02
C GLN A 177 4.25 7.54 26.18
N PHE A 178 3.68 8.74 26.36
CA PHE A 178 2.57 9.23 25.55
C PHE A 178 2.96 9.42 24.08
N SER A 179 4.20 9.85 23.79
CA SER A 179 4.68 9.93 22.41
C SER A 179 4.79 8.55 21.78
N GLN A 180 5.36 7.55 22.46
CA GLN A 180 5.42 6.17 21.97
C GLN A 180 4.02 5.58 21.79
N TYR A 181 3.10 5.81 22.72
CA TYR A 181 1.70 5.37 22.61
C TYR A 181 1.01 5.95 21.36
N ALA A 182 1.12 7.26 21.15
CA ALA A 182 0.56 7.94 19.98
C ALA A 182 1.20 7.43 18.67
N TRP A 183 2.53 7.28 18.64
CA TRP A 183 3.24 6.72 17.49
C TRP A 183 2.84 5.27 17.19
N THR A 184 2.67 4.43 18.22
CA THR A 184 2.20 3.05 18.06
C THR A 184 0.84 3.05 17.35
N HIS A 185 -0.12 3.85 17.81
CA HIS A 185 -1.44 3.94 17.18
C HIS A 185 -1.38 4.50 15.74
N MET A 186 -0.54 5.50 15.49
CA MET A 186 -0.34 6.04 14.14
C MET A 186 0.28 4.99 13.18
N ILE A 187 1.28 4.22 13.65
CA ILE A 187 1.86 3.11 12.88
C ILE A 187 0.80 2.07 12.58
N LEU A 188 -0.01 1.69 13.57
CA LEU A 188 -1.08 0.72 13.38
C LEU A 188 -2.09 1.20 12.34
N ILE A 189 -2.55 2.46 12.41
CA ILE A 189 -3.45 3.04 11.40
C ILE A 189 -2.83 2.93 10.00
N VAL A 190 -1.60 3.42 9.81
CA VAL A 190 -0.90 3.41 8.51
C VAL A 190 -0.75 1.98 7.96
N VAL A 191 -0.22 1.07 8.78
CA VAL A 191 0.16 -0.29 8.38
C VAL A 191 -1.07 -1.20 8.21
N PHE A 192 -2.08 -1.09 9.08
CA PHE A 192 -3.31 -1.89 8.94
C PHE A 192 -4.19 -1.40 7.81
N THR A 193 -4.37 -0.08 7.63
CA THR A 193 -5.22 0.47 6.55
C THR A 193 -4.75 -0.04 5.19
N GLN A 194 -3.46 0.14 4.88
CA GLN A 194 -2.86 -0.39 3.64
C GLN A 194 -3.14 -1.88 3.48
N SER A 195 -2.77 -2.68 4.47
CA SER A 195 -2.85 -4.15 4.37
C SER A 195 -4.29 -4.67 4.25
N SER A 196 -5.26 -3.98 4.87
CA SER A 196 -6.68 -4.32 4.84
C SER A 196 -7.23 -4.16 3.42
N PHE A 197 -6.94 -3.03 2.77
CA PHE A 197 -7.35 -2.80 1.38
C PHE A 197 -6.59 -3.68 0.39
N THR A 198 -5.30 -3.93 0.61
CA THR A 198 -4.53 -4.90 -0.20
C THR A 198 -5.17 -6.29 -0.16
N VAL A 199 -5.52 -6.80 1.03
CA VAL A 199 -6.15 -8.12 1.18
C VAL A 199 -7.57 -8.13 0.62
N ALA A 200 -8.34 -7.05 0.77
CA ALA A 200 -9.64 -6.93 0.12
C ALA A 200 -9.52 -7.02 -1.40
N ASN A 201 -8.62 -6.25 -2.03
CA ASN A 201 -8.34 -6.33 -3.47
C ASN A 201 -7.94 -7.73 -3.92
N ILE A 202 -7.12 -8.46 -3.15
CA ILE A 202 -6.74 -9.85 -3.47
C ILE A 202 -7.98 -10.75 -3.58
N PHE A 203 -8.95 -10.61 -2.68
CA PHE A 203 -10.16 -11.43 -2.68
C PHE A 203 -11.18 -11.04 -3.78
N GLU A 204 -11.22 -9.78 -4.22
CA GLU A 204 -11.99 -9.38 -5.43
C GLU A 204 -11.35 -9.95 -6.72
N GLY A 205 -10.08 -10.34 -6.66
CA GLY A 205 -9.34 -10.97 -7.75
C GLY A 205 -7.87 -10.55 -7.73
N ILE A 206 -6.94 -11.48 -7.93
CA ILE A 206 -5.49 -11.19 -7.88
C ILE A 206 -5.11 -10.06 -8.84
N PHE A 207 -5.83 -9.89 -9.96
CA PHE A 207 -5.73 -8.77 -10.90
C PHE A 207 -5.79 -7.40 -10.21
N TRP A 208 -6.77 -7.18 -9.33
CA TRP A 208 -6.99 -5.89 -8.63
C TRP A 208 -5.92 -5.56 -7.59
N PHE A 209 -5.12 -6.55 -7.19
CA PHE A 209 -3.89 -6.36 -6.43
C PHE A 209 -2.67 -6.17 -7.35
N LEU A 210 -2.48 -7.11 -8.28
CA LEU A 210 -1.24 -7.28 -9.03
C LEU A 210 -1.05 -6.21 -10.11
N LEU A 211 -2.12 -5.73 -10.76
CA LEU A 211 -2.00 -4.68 -11.77
C LEU A 211 -1.63 -3.34 -11.11
N PRO A 212 -2.35 -2.81 -10.10
CA PRO A 212 -1.93 -1.62 -9.35
C PRO A 212 -0.52 -1.72 -8.79
N ALA A 213 -0.15 -2.86 -8.18
CA ALA A 213 1.18 -3.06 -7.63
C ALA A 213 2.27 -2.98 -8.70
N SER A 214 2.04 -3.59 -9.87
CA SER A 214 2.97 -3.56 -11.02
C SER A 214 3.12 -2.16 -11.61
N LEU A 215 2.04 -1.37 -11.66
CA LEU A 215 2.06 -0.01 -12.17
C LEU A 215 2.92 0.93 -11.33
N ILE A 216 2.91 0.79 -10.00
CA ILE A 216 3.82 1.53 -9.12
C ILE A 216 5.29 1.16 -9.39
N VAL A 217 5.58 -0.14 -9.54
CA VAL A 217 6.95 -0.62 -9.83
C VAL A 217 7.44 -0.08 -11.18
N ILE A 218 6.60 -0.13 -12.22
CA ILE A 218 6.89 0.42 -13.55
C ILE A 218 7.10 1.94 -13.46
N ASN A 219 6.23 2.66 -12.76
CA ASN A 219 6.35 4.11 -12.60
C ASN A 219 7.67 4.51 -11.93
N ASP A 220 8.09 3.83 -10.85
CA ASP A 220 9.37 4.11 -10.19
C ASP A 220 10.58 3.77 -11.08
N ILE A 221 10.51 2.67 -11.87
CA ILE A 221 11.56 2.30 -12.83
C ILE A 221 11.69 3.35 -13.93
N PHE A 222 10.59 3.75 -14.58
CA PHE A 222 10.63 4.74 -15.65
C PHE A 222 10.89 6.16 -15.14
N ALA A 223 10.49 6.50 -13.92
CA ALA A 223 10.88 7.76 -13.28
C ALA A 223 12.39 7.85 -13.08
N TYR A 224 13.04 6.73 -12.73
CA TYR A 224 14.50 6.64 -12.66
C TYR A 224 15.15 6.71 -14.05
N ILE A 225 14.67 5.95 -15.03
CA ILE A 225 15.24 5.91 -16.39
C ILE A 225 15.11 7.28 -17.08
N CYS A 226 13.90 7.83 -17.17
CA CYS A 226 13.66 9.14 -17.79
C CYS A 226 14.36 10.26 -16.99
N GLY A 227 14.39 10.16 -15.66
CA GLY A 227 15.13 11.09 -14.80
C GLY A 227 16.65 11.03 -15.00
N PHE A 228 17.21 9.87 -15.34
CA PHE A 228 18.64 9.71 -15.62
C PHE A 228 19.04 10.30 -16.99
N PHE A 229 18.25 10.07 -18.03
CA PHE A 229 18.57 10.54 -19.39
C PHE A 229 18.16 12.00 -19.65
N PHE A 230 17.04 12.46 -19.11
CA PHE A 230 16.45 13.77 -19.42
C PHE A 230 16.32 14.71 -18.21
N GLY A 231 16.62 14.22 -16.99
CA GLY A 231 16.41 14.99 -15.76
C GLY A 231 17.29 16.23 -15.67
N ARG A 232 16.65 17.40 -15.56
CA ARG A 232 17.31 18.70 -15.37
C ARG A 232 16.67 19.50 -14.24
N THR A 233 15.35 19.44 -14.11
CA THR A 233 14.60 20.25 -13.14
C THR A 233 14.13 19.41 -11.95
N PRO A 234 14.55 19.71 -10.70
CA PRO A 234 14.15 18.94 -9.52
C PRO A 234 12.66 19.16 -9.20
N LEU A 235 11.94 18.08 -8.98
CA LEU A 235 10.49 18.07 -8.73
C LEU A 235 10.12 18.64 -7.35
N ILE A 236 10.88 18.27 -6.31
CA ILE A 236 10.64 18.72 -4.93
C ILE A 236 11.94 18.89 -4.16
N LYS A 237 12.08 20.00 -3.42
CA LYS A 237 13.28 20.32 -2.61
C LYS A 237 13.63 19.24 -1.58
N LEU A 238 12.63 18.48 -1.13
CA LEU A 238 12.76 17.36 -0.19
C LEU A 238 13.49 16.14 -0.78
N SER A 239 13.44 15.97 -2.11
CA SER A 239 14.04 14.85 -2.84
C SER A 239 14.68 15.36 -4.14
N PRO A 240 15.88 15.98 -4.07
CA PRO A 240 16.51 16.65 -5.22
C PRO A 240 16.92 15.71 -6.37
N LYS A 241 16.81 14.39 -6.18
CA LYS A 241 17.07 13.37 -7.22
C LYS A 241 15.84 13.00 -8.05
N LYS A 242 14.63 13.38 -7.63
CA LYS A 242 13.40 13.19 -8.42
C LYS A 242 13.19 14.44 -9.28
N THR A 243 13.03 14.28 -10.59
CA THR A 243 12.93 15.38 -11.56
C THR A 243 11.56 15.42 -12.24
N TRP A 244 11.18 16.59 -12.78
CA TRP A 244 9.93 16.75 -13.54
C TRP A 244 9.96 15.94 -14.83
N GLU A 245 11.09 15.91 -15.54
CA GLU A 245 11.21 15.16 -16.80
C GLU A 245 11.08 13.65 -16.55
N GLY A 246 11.61 13.16 -15.42
CA GLY A 246 11.43 11.78 -14.97
C GLY A 246 9.97 11.46 -14.65
N PHE A 247 9.28 12.34 -13.92
CA PHE A 247 7.88 12.17 -13.54
C PHE A 247 6.91 12.18 -14.74
N ILE A 248 7.15 13.03 -15.73
CA ILE A 248 6.35 13.10 -16.96
C ILE A 248 6.59 11.85 -17.83
N GLY A 249 7.85 11.45 -18.03
CA GLY A 249 8.18 10.24 -18.80
C GLY A 249 7.63 8.96 -18.16
N ALA A 250 7.71 8.86 -16.83
CA ALA A 250 7.08 7.78 -16.06
C ALA A 250 5.56 7.74 -16.23
N SER A 251 4.90 8.89 -16.24
CA SER A 251 3.45 8.97 -16.41
C SER A 251 2.98 8.45 -17.76
N ILE A 252 3.62 8.88 -18.86
CA ILE A 252 3.30 8.40 -20.20
C ILE A 252 3.51 6.87 -20.28
N THR A 253 4.64 6.38 -19.78
CA THR A 253 4.96 4.95 -19.85
C THR A 253 4.06 4.09 -18.96
N THR A 254 3.67 4.58 -17.79
CA THR A 254 2.78 3.86 -16.86
C THR A 254 1.37 3.73 -17.42
N VAL A 255 0.84 4.77 -18.06
CA VAL A 255 -0.48 4.73 -18.72
C VAL A 255 -0.49 3.73 -19.88
N ILE A 256 0.54 3.74 -20.74
CA ILE A 256 0.70 2.76 -21.82
C ILE A 256 0.83 1.34 -21.24
N SER A 257 1.64 1.17 -20.20
CA SER A 257 1.84 -0.12 -19.53
C SER A 257 0.56 -0.65 -18.89
N ALA A 258 -0.31 0.21 -18.37
CA ALA A 258 -1.60 -0.19 -17.80
C ALA A 258 -2.52 -0.79 -18.86
N PHE A 259 -2.62 -0.16 -20.02
CA PHE A 259 -3.41 -0.67 -21.14
C PHE A 259 -2.91 -2.06 -21.62
N LEU A 260 -1.58 -2.23 -21.72
CA LEU A 260 -0.96 -3.47 -22.16
C LEU A 260 -1.05 -4.59 -21.11
N LEU A 261 -0.70 -4.31 -19.85
CA LEU A 261 -0.73 -5.30 -18.77
C LEU A 261 -2.16 -5.75 -18.47
N ALA A 262 -3.16 -4.87 -18.55
CA ALA A 262 -4.54 -5.27 -18.38
C ALA A 262 -5.01 -6.26 -19.45
N ASN A 263 -4.58 -6.09 -20.71
CA ASN A 263 -4.86 -7.04 -21.80
C ASN A 263 -4.17 -8.40 -21.59
N ILE A 264 -2.95 -8.42 -21.03
CA ILE A 264 -2.21 -9.65 -20.75
C ILE A 264 -2.81 -10.37 -19.54
N MET A 265 -2.92 -9.67 -18.41
CA MET A 265 -3.38 -10.25 -17.14
C MET A 265 -4.87 -10.63 -17.17
N GLY A 266 -5.70 -9.84 -17.85
CA GLY A 266 -7.15 -10.09 -17.98
C GLY A 266 -7.52 -11.37 -18.73
N ARG A 267 -6.58 -11.98 -19.46
CA ARG A 267 -6.78 -13.28 -20.16
C ARG A 267 -6.63 -14.49 -19.24
N PHE A 268 -6.08 -14.33 -18.03
CA PHE A 268 -5.83 -15.44 -17.11
C PHE A 268 -6.92 -15.51 -16.04
N LEU A 269 -7.83 -16.51 -16.13
CA LEU A 269 -8.92 -16.72 -15.16
C LEU A 269 -8.43 -16.76 -13.70
N TRP A 270 -7.27 -17.34 -13.44
CA TRP A 270 -6.66 -17.37 -12.11
C TRP A 270 -6.43 -15.99 -11.49
N LEU A 271 -6.15 -14.99 -12.33
CA LEU A 271 -5.96 -13.62 -11.88
C LEU A 271 -7.28 -12.87 -11.73
N THR A 272 -8.27 -13.17 -12.57
CA THR A 272 -9.51 -12.39 -12.66
C THR A 272 -10.65 -12.92 -11.78
N CYS A 273 -10.63 -14.21 -11.40
CA CYS A 273 -11.67 -14.78 -10.55
C CYS A 273 -11.62 -14.26 -9.09
N PRO A 274 -12.75 -13.75 -8.56
CA PRO A 274 -12.90 -13.42 -7.14
C PRO A 274 -12.92 -14.69 -6.27
N ARG A 275 -12.67 -14.54 -4.96
CA ARG A 275 -12.52 -15.66 -4.00
C ARG A 275 -13.32 -15.40 -2.71
N GLU A 276 -14.33 -16.25 -2.48
CA GLU A 276 -15.25 -16.16 -1.34
C GLU A 276 -14.92 -17.13 -0.18
N ASP A 277 -13.96 -18.03 -0.40
CA ASP A 277 -13.55 -19.10 0.50
C ASP A 277 -12.01 -19.09 0.73
N LEU A 278 -11.52 -19.98 1.60
CA LEU A 278 -10.10 -20.09 1.97
C LEU A 278 -9.40 -21.34 1.40
N SER A 279 -10.00 -22.04 0.43
CA SER A 279 -9.29 -23.13 -0.26
C SER A 279 -8.17 -22.61 -1.15
N THR A 280 -7.19 -23.48 -1.42
CA THR A 280 -6.01 -23.21 -2.24
C THR A 280 -6.11 -23.74 -3.67
N GLY A 281 -7.23 -24.41 -4.01
CA GLY A 281 -7.44 -24.99 -5.34
C GLY A 281 -7.64 -23.93 -6.45
N TRP A 282 -7.35 -24.33 -7.70
CA TRP A 282 -7.54 -23.48 -8.88
C TRP A 282 -9.01 -23.16 -9.13
N LEU A 283 -9.33 -21.88 -9.35
CA LEU A 283 -10.70 -21.44 -9.64
C LEU A 283 -11.04 -21.54 -11.12
N HIS A 284 -12.27 -21.96 -11.38
CA HIS A 284 -12.95 -21.80 -12.64
C HIS A 284 -14.22 -21.00 -12.36
N CYS A 285 -14.32 -19.80 -12.92
CA CYS A 285 -15.46 -18.91 -12.79
C CYS A 285 -15.75 -18.25 -14.15
N ASP A 286 -16.92 -17.65 -14.32
CA ASP A 286 -17.07 -16.59 -15.32
C ASP A 286 -16.46 -15.31 -14.73
N PRO A 287 -15.38 -14.75 -15.31
CA PRO A 287 -14.76 -13.53 -14.78
C PRO A 287 -15.64 -12.28 -14.99
N GLY A 288 -16.79 -12.41 -15.66
CA GLY A 288 -17.73 -11.32 -15.89
C GLY A 288 -17.44 -10.55 -17.19
N PRO A 289 -18.31 -9.58 -17.54
CA PRO A 289 -18.25 -8.89 -18.83
C PRO A 289 -16.96 -8.08 -19.03
N LEU A 290 -16.39 -7.53 -17.96
CA LEU A 290 -15.19 -6.68 -17.99
C LEU A 290 -13.94 -7.36 -18.57
N PHE A 291 -13.87 -8.69 -18.48
CA PHE A 291 -12.75 -9.49 -18.96
C PHE A 291 -13.08 -10.28 -20.24
N LYS A 292 -14.30 -10.12 -20.78
CA LYS A 292 -14.67 -10.64 -22.09
C LYS A 292 -14.19 -9.67 -23.17
N GLN A 293 -13.85 -10.21 -24.33
CA GLN A 293 -13.31 -9.44 -25.44
C GLN A 293 -14.43 -8.80 -26.24
N GLU A 294 -14.35 -7.48 -26.44
CA GLU A 294 -15.23 -6.73 -27.33
C GLU A 294 -14.43 -6.27 -28.56
N THR A 295 -15.03 -6.43 -29.74
CA THR A 295 -14.41 -6.01 -31.01
C THR A 295 -14.98 -4.67 -31.42
N HIS A 296 -14.14 -3.64 -31.44
CA HIS A 296 -14.53 -2.32 -31.94
C HIS A 296 -14.02 -2.12 -33.36
N VAL A 297 -14.92 -1.70 -34.26
CA VAL A 297 -14.59 -1.28 -35.62
C VAL A 297 -13.95 0.10 -35.56
N LEU A 298 -12.81 0.27 -36.21
CA LEU A 298 -12.10 1.55 -36.21
C LEU A 298 -12.86 2.61 -37.05
N PRO A 299 -13.00 3.85 -36.55
CA PRO A 299 -13.61 4.92 -37.33
C PRO A 299 -12.75 5.24 -38.57
N GLY A 300 -13.40 5.56 -39.69
CA GLY A 300 -12.81 5.53 -41.04
C GLY A 300 -11.58 6.42 -41.30
N TRP A 301 -11.26 7.35 -40.40
CA TRP A 301 -10.03 8.15 -40.46
C TRP A 301 -8.79 7.37 -39.98
N ILE A 302 -8.96 6.43 -39.05
CA ILE A 302 -7.87 5.60 -38.50
C ILE A 302 -7.59 4.39 -39.41
N SER A 303 -8.62 3.81 -40.03
CA SER A 303 -8.46 2.67 -40.97
C SER A 303 -7.69 3.02 -42.25
N ASN A 304 -7.48 4.31 -42.54
CA ASN A 304 -6.64 4.77 -43.64
C ASN A 304 -5.14 4.80 -43.27
N TRP A 305 -4.81 4.78 -41.98
CA TRP A 305 -3.43 4.87 -41.46
C TRP A 305 -2.88 3.51 -41.01
N PHE A 306 -3.74 2.52 -40.77
CA PHE A 306 -3.35 1.18 -40.30
C PHE A 306 -4.06 0.06 -41.08
N PRO A 307 -3.39 -1.09 -41.33
CA PRO A 307 -3.95 -2.19 -42.11
C PRO A 307 -5.04 -3.00 -41.37
N TRP A 308 -5.29 -2.72 -40.10
CA TRP A 308 -6.29 -3.41 -39.28
C TRP A 308 -7.58 -2.58 -39.25
N LYS A 309 -8.73 -3.22 -39.45
CA LYS A 309 -10.06 -2.56 -39.43
C LYS A 309 -10.79 -2.70 -38.09
N GLU A 310 -10.35 -3.65 -37.27
CA GLU A 310 -10.97 -4.04 -36.00
C GLU A 310 -9.88 -4.14 -34.93
N ILE A 311 -10.20 -3.75 -33.71
CA ILE A 311 -9.33 -3.95 -32.53
C ILE A 311 -10.15 -4.65 -31.45
N THR A 312 -9.59 -5.74 -30.92
CA THR A 312 -10.12 -6.46 -29.76
C THR A 312 -9.62 -5.79 -28.47
N ILE A 313 -10.54 -5.27 -27.66
CA ILE A 313 -10.27 -4.59 -26.39
C ILE A 313 -11.06 -5.30 -25.28
N LEU A 314 -10.46 -5.50 -24.11
CA LEU A 314 -11.20 -5.90 -22.91
C LEU A 314 -11.68 -4.63 -22.21
N PRO A 315 -12.95 -4.50 -21.79
CA PRO A 315 -13.46 -3.30 -21.11
C PRO A 315 -12.64 -2.90 -19.87
N VAL A 316 -12.04 -3.86 -19.15
CA VAL A 316 -11.12 -3.61 -18.03
C VAL A 316 -9.91 -2.74 -18.38
N GLN A 317 -9.51 -2.65 -19.65
CA GLN A 317 -8.40 -1.80 -20.09
C GLN A 317 -8.70 -0.31 -19.89
N TRP A 318 -9.97 0.12 -19.93
CA TRP A 318 -10.36 1.49 -19.61
C TRP A 318 -10.17 1.81 -18.12
N HIS A 319 -10.60 0.91 -17.24
CA HIS A 319 -10.33 0.99 -15.80
C HIS A 319 -8.82 0.98 -15.49
N ALA A 320 -8.04 0.19 -16.24
CA ALA A 320 -6.59 0.16 -16.11
C ALA A 320 -5.94 1.52 -16.44
N LEU A 321 -6.44 2.28 -17.44
CA LEU A 321 -5.95 3.64 -17.72
C LEU A 321 -6.19 4.57 -16.52
N CYS A 322 -7.35 4.49 -15.86
CA CYS A 322 -7.63 5.25 -14.63
C CYS A 322 -6.66 4.87 -13.49
N LEU A 323 -6.42 3.56 -13.29
CA LEU A 323 -5.44 3.07 -12.32
C LEU A 323 -4.01 3.54 -12.66
N GLY A 324 -3.62 3.54 -13.94
CA GLY A 324 -2.33 4.00 -14.43
C GLY A 324 -2.10 5.50 -14.21
N LEU A 325 -3.08 6.33 -14.52
CA LEU A 325 -3.07 7.77 -14.25
C LEU A 325 -2.92 8.07 -12.76
N PHE A 326 -3.66 7.36 -11.89
CA PHE A 326 -3.52 7.51 -10.44
C PHE A 326 -2.15 7.03 -9.94
N ALA A 327 -1.68 5.88 -10.44
CA ALA A 327 -0.39 5.28 -10.07
C ALA A 327 0.80 6.17 -10.43
N SER A 328 0.72 6.95 -11.53
CA SER A 328 1.80 7.85 -11.92
C SER A 328 1.69 9.25 -11.33
N ILE A 329 0.49 9.81 -11.18
CA ILE A 329 0.30 11.20 -10.74
C ILE A 329 0.22 11.28 -9.20
N ILE A 330 -0.64 10.47 -8.57
CA ILE A 330 -1.03 10.65 -7.17
C ILE A 330 -0.27 9.70 -6.24
N ALA A 331 -0.12 8.43 -6.60
CA ALA A 331 0.54 7.45 -5.73
C ALA A 331 2.00 7.81 -5.33
N PRO A 332 2.84 8.49 -6.16
CA PRO A 332 4.19 8.90 -5.75
C PRO A 332 4.24 9.88 -4.57
N PHE A 333 3.10 10.51 -4.22
CA PHE A 333 3.00 11.33 -3.02
C PHE A 333 3.10 10.50 -1.72
N GLY A 334 2.77 9.20 -1.73
CA GLY A 334 3.08 8.29 -0.63
C GLY A 334 4.58 8.22 -0.36
N GLY A 335 5.38 8.06 -1.42
CA GLY A 335 6.85 8.08 -1.34
C GLY A 335 7.44 9.45 -1.00
N PHE A 336 6.80 10.56 -1.37
CA PHE A 336 7.19 11.90 -0.90
C PHE A 336 6.92 12.06 0.60
N PHE A 337 5.77 11.61 1.11
CA PHE A 337 5.43 11.63 2.52
C PHE A 337 6.41 10.80 3.36
N ALA A 338 6.67 9.56 2.95
CA ALA A 338 7.65 8.69 3.59
C ALA A 338 9.08 9.28 3.55
N SER A 339 9.48 9.90 2.44
CA SER A 339 10.73 10.66 2.36
C SER A 339 10.77 11.83 3.35
N GLY A 340 9.66 12.55 3.51
CA GLY A 340 9.50 13.65 4.47
C GLY A 340 9.70 13.19 5.91
N PHE A 341 9.01 12.11 6.27
CA PHE A 341 9.17 11.45 7.57
C PHE A 341 10.64 11.09 7.83
N LYS A 342 11.31 10.43 6.87
CA LYS A 342 12.73 10.07 7.00
C LYS A 342 13.64 11.29 7.23
N ARG A 343 13.38 12.42 6.57
CA ARG A 343 14.15 13.66 6.83
C ARG A 343 13.86 14.28 8.20
N ALA A 344 12.63 14.23 8.70
CA ALA A 344 12.28 14.71 10.04
C ALA A 344 13.08 13.96 11.15
N PHE A 345 13.26 12.64 10.99
CA PHE A 345 14.05 11.82 11.91
C PHE A 345 15.56 11.78 11.59
N LYS A 346 16.03 12.52 10.57
CA LYS A 346 17.43 12.56 10.09
C LYS A 346 17.99 11.19 9.66
N ILE A 347 17.11 10.31 9.22
CA ILE A 347 17.45 9.00 8.64
C ILE A 347 17.41 9.07 7.10
N LYS A 348 17.88 7.99 6.45
CA LYS A 348 17.87 7.85 5.00
C LYS A 348 16.89 6.79 4.51
N ASP A 349 16.85 5.67 5.21
CA ASP A 349 16.10 4.44 4.94
C ASP A 349 15.46 4.00 6.28
N PHE A 350 14.33 3.27 6.27
CA PHE A 350 13.62 2.86 7.50
C PHE A 350 14.27 1.67 8.22
N GLY A 351 15.05 0.88 7.48
CA GLY A 351 15.78 -0.29 7.98
C GLY A 351 16.63 -0.93 6.88
N ASP A 352 17.20 -2.08 7.20
CA ASP A 352 18.05 -2.89 6.29
C ASP A 352 17.52 -4.32 6.15
N SER A 353 16.19 -4.49 6.10
CA SER A 353 15.56 -5.82 6.14
C SER A 353 15.77 -6.65 4.87
N ILE A 354 15.97 -6.03 3.69
CA ILE A 354 16.26 -6.74 2.44
C ILE A 354 17.73 -6.50 2.04
N PRO A 355 18.57 -7.55 1.95
CA PRO A 355 19.98 -7.42 1.57
C PRO A 355 20.20 -6.62 0.30
N GLY A 356 20.94 -5.50 0.43
CA GLY A 356 21.27 -4.61 -0.68
C GLY A 356 20.13 -3.73 -1.21
N HIS A 357 18.90 -3.88 -0.70
CA HIS A 357 17.68 -3.22 -1.20
C HIS A 357 17.03 -2.22 -0.22
N GLY A 358 17.40 -2.23 1.06
CA GLY A 358 16.91 -1.30 2.10
C GLY A 358 15.80 -1.88 2.97
N GLY A 359 14.97 -1.01 3.55
CA GLY A 359 13.84 -1.40 4.38
C GLY A 359 12.66 -1.91 3.56
N ILE A 360 11.82 -2.74 4.17
CA ILE A 360 10.54 -3.17 3.58
C ILE A 360 9.57 -1.98 3.54
N THR A 361 9.58 -1.12 4.56
CA THR A 361 8.76 0.10 4.60
C THR A 361 9.10 1.06 3.45
N ASP A 362 10.37 1.12 3.03
CA ASP A 362 10.83 1.92 1.88
C ASP A 362 10.34 1.39 0.50
N ARG A 363 9.69 0.22 0.46
CA ARG A 363 9.12 -0.39 -0.76
C ARG A 363 7.60 -0.35 -0.82
N MET A 364 6.96 -0.05 0.31
CA MET A 364 5.50 -0.11 0.47
C MET A 364 4.85 1.27 0.62
N ASP A 365 5.63 2.36 0.58
CA ASP A 365 5.19 3.74 0.80
C ASP A 365 4.26 4.28 -0.30
N CYS A 366 4.58 4.09 -1.57
CA CYS A 366 3.68 4.36 -2.69
C CYS A 366 2.50 3.38 -2.74
N GLN A 367 2.74 2.11 -2.35
CA GLN A 367 1.72 1.05 -2.35
C GLN A 367 0.58 1.32 -1.35
N MET A 368 0.83 2.09 -0.28
CA MET A 368 -0.20 2.49 0.68
C MET A 368 -1.34 3.24 0.01
N VAL A 369 -0.99 4.28 -0.77
CA VAL A 369 -1.98 5.14 -1.44
C VAL A 369 -2.66 4.37 -2.57
N MET A 370 -1.89 3.55 -3.30
CA MET A 370 -2.41 2.77 -4.43
C MET A 370 -3.40 1.68 -4.01
N ALA A 371 -3.14 0.95 -2.92
CA ALA A 371 -4.01 -0.13 -2.45
C ALA A 371 -5.39 0.37 -2.00
N VAL A 372 -5.41 1.51 -1.29
CA VAL A 372 -6.64 2.20 -0.88
C VAL A 372 -7.44 2.64 -2.12
N PHE A 373 -6.78 3.29 -3.07
CA PHE A 373 -7.44 3.77 -4.29
C PHE A 373 -7.98 2.63 -5.14
N ALA A 374 -7.20 1.57 -5.37
CA ALA A 374 -7.64 0.41 -6.16
C ALA A 374 -8.92 -0.22 -5.60
N TYR A 375 -9.03 -0.34 -4.27
CA TYR A 375 -10.22 -0.91 -3.64
C TYR A 375 -11.44 0.02 -3.76
N ILE A 376 -11.28 1.31 -3.44
CA ILE A 376 -12.38 2.28 -3.53
C ILE A 376 -12.84 2.41 -4.99
N TYR A 377 -11.90 2.47 -5.94
CA TYR A 377 -12.20 2.52 -7.36
C TYR A 377 -12.96 1.27 -7.83
N HIS A 378 -12.54 0.07 -7.39
CA HIS A 378 -13.26 -1.17 -7.68
C HIS A 378 -14.71 -1.11 -7.17
N GLN A 379 -14.89 -0.82 -5.88
CA GLN A 379 -16.21 -0.81 -5.24
C GLN A 379 -17.13 0.30 -5.76
N SER A 380 -16.59 1.41 -6.29
CA SER A 380 -17.39 2.55 -6.79
C SER A 380 -17.65 2.56 -8.30
N PHE A 381 -16.79 1.94 -9.12
CA PHE A 381 -16.87 2.04 -10.58
C PHE A 381 -16.83 0.71 -11.33
N VAL A 382 -16.59 -0.41 -10.64
CA VAL A 382 -16.41 -1.73 -11.25
C VAL A 382 -17.46 -2.72 -10.76
N VAL A 383 -17.69 -2.77 -9.44
CA VAL A 383 -18.80 -3.53 -8.84
C VAL A 383 -20.12 -2.84 -9.24
N PRO A 384 -21.05 -3.51 -9.93
CA PRO A 384 -22.34 -2.92 -10.23
C PRO A 384 -23.17 -2.76 -8.95
N GLU A 385 -23.83 -1.61 -8.79
CA GLU A 385 -24.84 -1.43 -7.75
C GLU A 385 -26.11 -2.24 -8.05
N PHE A 386 -26.03 -3.56 -7.88
CA PHE A 386 -27.22 -4.40 -7.88
C PHE A 386 -28.05 -4.09 -6.62
N LEU A 387 -29.19 -3.44 -6.81
CA LEU A 387 -30.26 -3.48 -5.83
C LEU A 387 -30.78 -4.92 -5.74
N SER A 388 -30.23 -5.69 -4.81
CA SER A 388 -30.78 -6.98 -4.40
C SER A 388 -32.23 -6.80 -3.94
N VAL A 389 -33.08 -7.79 -4.22
CA VAL A 389 -34.51 -7.76 -3.87
C VAL A 389 -34.75 -7.41 -2.41
N ASP A 390 -33.91 -7.90 -1.49
CA ASP A 390 -34.01 -7.58 -0.05
C ASP A 390 -33.73 -6.10 0.27
N LYS A 391 -32.76 -5.47 -0.41
CA LYS A 391 -32.49 -4.02 -0.28
C LYS A 391 -33.61 -3.19 -0.90
N LEU A 392 -34.17 -3.65 -2.03
CA LEU A 392 -35.36 -3.04 -2.62
C LEU A 392 -36.55 -3.12 -1.67
N LEU A 393 -36.80 -4.28 -1.05
CA LEU A 393 -37.86 -4.48 -0.07
C LEU A 393 -37.65 -3.62 1.18
N ASP A 394 -36.44 -3.60 1.75
CA ASP A 394 -36.11 -2.78 2.92
C ASP A 394 -36.26 -1.28 2.60
N GLN A 395 -35.80 -0.83 1.43
CA GLN A 395 -36.02 0.53 0.95
C GLN A 395 -37.50 0.83 0.72
N ILE A 396 -38.29 -0.11 0.18
CA ILE A 396 -39.74 0.06 -0.02
C ILE A 396 -40.46 0.19 1.32
N ILE A 397 -40.14 -0.68 2.28
CA ILE A 397 -40.74 -0.72 3.62
C ILE A 397 -40.38 0.54 4.43
N THR A 398 -39.15 1.05 4.29
CA THR A 398 -38.67 2.21 5.08
C THR A 398 -38.96 3.58 4.45
N SER A 399 -39.13 3.67 3.13
CA SER A 399 -39.31 4.96 2.43
C SER A 399 -40.70 5.24 1.87
N LEU A 400 -41.55 4.22 1.66
CA LEU A 400 -42.92 4.42 1.17
C LEU A 400 -43.95 4.20 2.28
N THR A 401 -45.04 4.97 2.22
CA THR A 401 -46.21 4.80 3.09
C THR A 401 -47.03 3.56 2.71
N LEU A 402 -47.92 3.10 3.59
CA LEU A 402 -48.73 1.90 3.38
C LEU A 402 -49.57 1.96 2.08
N GLU A 403 -50.13 3.13 1.75
CA GLU A 403 -50.92 3.34 0.53
C GLU A 403 -50.06 3.23 -0.73
N GLU A 404 -48.86 3.80 -0.72
CA GLU A 404 -47.91 3.73 -1.83
C GLU A 404 -47.34 2.31 -1.99
N GLN A 405 -47.11 1.58 -0.90
CA GLN A 405 -46.73 0.17 -0.93
C GLN A 405 -47.82 -0.71 -1.57
N GLN A 406 -49.10 -0.46 -1.25
CA GLN A 406 -50.24 -1.14 -1.88
C GLN A 406 -50.35 -0.80 -3.39
N ALA A 407 -50.21 0.47 -3.75
CA ALA A 407 -50.21 0.90 -5.15
C ALA A 407 -49.06 0.28 -5.95
N LEU A 408 -47.85 0.22 -5.37
CA LEU A 408 -46.68 -0.44 -5.96
C LEU A 408 -46.91 -1.94 -6.14
N PHE A 409 -47.46 -2.63 -5.15
CA PHE A 409 -47.79 -4.05 -5.22
C PHE A 409 -48.79 -4.36 -6.33
N MET A 410 -49.89 -3.61 -6.42
CA MET A 410 -50.90 -3.77 -7.48
C MET A 410 -50.30 -3.56 -8.87
N LYS A 411 -49.45 -2.54 -9.03
CA LYS A 411 -48.78 -2.22 -10.30
C LYS A 411 -47.76 -3.29 -10.71
N LEU A 412 -47.00 -3.84 -9.75
CA LEU A 412 -46.13 -4.99 -9.97
C LEU A 412 -46.92 -6.24 -10.39
N GLY A 413 -48.05 -6.51 -9.73
CA GLY A 413 -48.95 -7.61 -10.09
C GLY A 413 -49.45 -7.51 -11.53
N GLN A 414 -49.88 -6.32 -11.96
CA GLN A 414 -50.32 -6.07 -13.33
C GLN A 414 -49.19 -6.32 -14.35
N MET A 415 -47.99 -5.76 -14.13
CA MET A 415 -46.84 -5.98 -15.03
C MET A 415 -46.44 -7.46 -15.14
N LEU A 416 -46.59 -8.23 -14.05
CA LEU A 416 -46.31 -9.67 -14.06
C LEU A 416 -47.38 -10.43 -14.85
N GLN A 417 -48.66 -10.08 -14.71
CA GLN A 417 -49.73 -10.66 -15.53
C GLN A 417 -49.55 -10.34 -17.02
N GLU A 418 -49.22 -9.09 -17.38
CA GLU A 418 -48.94 -8.70 -18.77
C GLU A 418 -47.76 -9.49 -19.36
N LYS A 419 -46.69 -9.74 -18.58
CA LYS A 419 -45.56 -10.58 -19.01
C LYS A 419 -45.89 -12.06 -19.17
N VAL A 420 -46.81 -12.60 -18.36
CA VAL A 420 -47.24 -14.01 -18.42
C VAL A 420 -48.26 -14.26 -19.53
N ILE A 421 -49.02 -13.23 -19.94
CA ILE A 421 -49.99 -13.30 -21.05
C ILE A 421 -49.31 -13.00 -22.41
N GLY A 422 -48.20 -12.25 -22.41
CA GLY A 422 -47.40 -11.93 -23.59
C GLY A 422 -46.30 -12.95 -23.95
N SER A 423 -46.26 -14.11 -23.27
CA SER A 423 -45.29 -15.20 -23.45
C SER A 423 -45.98 -16.53 -23.75
#